data_AF-A0AAV3NTN6-F1
#
_entry.id   AF-A0AAV3NTN6-F1
#
_cell.length_a   1.000
_cell.length_b   1.000
_cell.length_c   1.000
_cell.angle_alpha   90.00
_cell.angle_beta   90.00
_cell.angle_gamma   90.00
#
_symmetry.space_group_name_H-M   'P 1'
#
loop_
_entity.id
_entity.type
_entity.pdbx_description
1 polymer ?
#
loop_
_entity_poly.entity_id
_entity_poly.type
_entity_poly.pdbx_seq_one_letter_code
_entity_poly.pdbx_strand_id
1 'polypeptide(L)'
;MALVKMETTCGTLLFELQIIWDEVGESETERDKMILELERECLEIYRRKVDQANKTRAQLRQAIAEAETELAAICSAMGERPVHIRQSDNHGSLKEELSAILPQLEEMRKRKGDRKNQFFQVLEQTQLIRNEIYRSNGCISTSTLVDESDLSTRKLEQLQLELHKLQKEKSERLKQVIDHLNVLHSLCLVLGVDFKQTVSEIHPSLIGETSETRSICNETIEQLEVAIHRLLEGTLF
;
A
#
# COMPACT_ATOMS: atom_id res chain seq x y z
N MET A 1 -43.36 -17.70 1.43
CA MET A 1 -44.48 -18.08 0.55
C MET A 1 -44.30 -19.39 -0.24
N ALA A 2 -43.08 -19.97 -0.38
CA ALA A 2 -42.91 -21.21 -1.14
C ALA A 2 -43.18 -22.51 -0.34
N LEU A 3 -43.00 -22.52 0.98
CA LEU A 3 -43.17 -23.72 1.82
C LEU A 3 -44.62 -24.24 1.88
N VAL A 4 -45.62 -23.36 1.78
CA VAL A 4 -47.04 -23.69 1.98
C VAL A 4 -47.67 -24.38 0.76
N LYS A 5 -47.07 -24.27 -0.44
CA LYS A 5 -47.60 -24.92 -1.67
C LYS A 5 -47.23 -26.40 -1.79
N MET A 6 -46.25 -26.88 -1.01
CA MET A 6 -45.70 -28.24 -1.15
C MET A 6 -46.53 -29.29 -0.40
N GLU A 7 -47.14 -28.91 0.73
CA GLU A 7 -48.05 -29.78 1.49
C GLU A 7 -49.26 -30.21 0.66
N THR A 8 -49.77 -29.31 -0.19
CA THR A 8 -50.98 -29.56 -0.99
C THR A 8 -50.79 -30.50 -2.17
N THR A 9 -49.57 -30.73 -2.67
CA THR A 9 -49.31 -31.64 -3.80
C THR A 9 -48.78 -33.01 -3.39
N CYS A 10 -48.10 -33.11 -2.23
CA CYS A 10 -47.66 -34.41 -1.71
C CYS A 10 -48.87 -35.23 -1.23
N GLY A 11 -49.81 -34.59 -0.53
CA GLY A 11 -51.03 -35.25 -0.04
C GLY A 11 -51.93 -35.78 -1.15
N THR A 12 -52.02 -35.09 -2.29
CA THR A 12 -52.81 -35.57 -3.44
C THR A 12 -52.16 -36.78 -4.12
N LEU A 13 -50.84 -36.78 -4.28
CA LEU A 13 -50.11 -37.92 -4.86
C LEU A 13 -50.14 -39.16 -3.96
N LEU A 14 -50.06 -38.97 -2.64
CA LEU A 14 -50.21 -40.06 -1.67
C LEU A 14 -51.62 -40.65 -1.71
N PHE A 15 -52.66 -39.82 -1.87
CA PHE A 15 -54.04 -40.29 -2.02
C PHE A 15 -54.24 -41.11 -3.31
N GLU A 16 -53.69 -40.64 -4.45
CA GLU A 16 -53.70 -41.41 -5.70
C GLU A 16 -52.97 -42.75 -5.56
N LEU A 17 -51.80 -42.75 -4.90
CA LEU A 17 -51.02 -43.95 -4.63
C LEU A 17 -51.80 -44.97 -3.77
N GLN A 18 -52.57 -44.47 -2.81
CA GLN A 18 -53.42 -45.30 -1.96
C GLN A 18 -54.55 -45.96 -2.76
N ILE A 19 -55.22 -45.23 -3.66
CA ILE A 19 -56.22 -45.80 -4.58
C ILE A 19 -55.59 -46.91 -5.43
N ILE A 20 -54.41 -46.68 -6.00
CA ILE A 20 -53.72 -47.67 -6.84
C ILE A 20 -53.34 -48.91 -6.04
N TRP A 21 -52.81 -48.75 -4.82
CA TRP A 21 -52.48 -49.88 -3.96
C TRP A 21 -53.71 -50.72 -3.61
N ASP A 22 -54.85 -50.08 -3.38
CA ASP A 22 -56.12 -50.76 -3.13
C ASP A 22 -56.61 -51.53 -4.38
N GLU A 23 -56.44 -50.96 -5.58
CA GLU A 23 -56.76 -51.63 -6.85
C GLU A 23 -55.84 -52.82 -7.15
N VAL A 24 -54.54 -52.69 -6.89
CA VAL A 24 -53.52 -53.74 -7.14
C VAL A 24 -53.56 -54.84 -6.06
N GLY A 25 -54.10 -54.53 -4.88
CA GLY A 25 -54.15 -55.45 -3.74
C GLY A 25 -52.80 -55.56 -3.01
N GLU A 26 -52.04 -54.47 -2.91
CA GLU A 26 -50.79 -54.44 -2.17
C GLU A 26 -50.99 -54.82 -0.70
N SER A 27 -49.94 -55.32 -0.03
CA SER A 27 -50.00 -55.64 1.41
C SER A 27 -49.77 -54.41 2.26
N GLU A 28 -50.36 -54.34 3.46
CA GLU A 28 -50.13 -53.24 4.41
C GLU A 28 -48.63 -53.07 4.74
N THR A 29 -47.90 -54.18 4.88
CA THR A 29 -46.45 -54.16 5.12
C THR A 29 -45.63 -53.55 3.98
N GLU A 30 -46.00 -53.80 2.73
CA GLU A 30 -45.31 -53.18 1.58
C GLU A 30 -45.71 -51.71 1.41
N ARG A 31 -46.98 -51.34 1.69
CA ARG A 31 -47.40 -49.93 1.75
C ARG A 31 -46.60 -49.16 2.79
N ASP A 32 -46.49 -49.66 4.02
CA ASP A 32 -45.72 -49.03 5.10
C ASP A 32 -44.25 -48.85 4.72
N LYS A 33 -43.66 -49.87 4.10
CA LYS A 33 -42.27 -49.81 3.63
C LYS A 33 -42.08 -48.75 2.55
N MET A 34 -42.96 -48.66 1.56
CA MET A 34 -42.90 -47.64 0.52
C MET A 34 -43.11 -46.23 1.08
N ILE A 35 -44.03 -46.03 2.03
CA ILE A 35 -44.22 -44.74 2.71
C ILE A 35 -42.96 -44.34 3.48
N LEU A 36 -42.38 -45.26 4.26
CA LEU A 36 -41.13 -45.01 4.99
C LEU A 36 -39.97 -44.65 4.06
N GLU A 37 -39.88 -45.30 2.89
CA GLU A 37 -38.88 -44.96 1.86
C GLU A 37 -39.10 -43.53 1.34
N LEU A 38 -40.33 -43.13 1.02
CA LEU A 38 -40.66 -41.77 0.58
C LEU A 38 -40.34 -40.71 1.65
N GLU A 39 -40.71 -40.96 2.90
CA GLU A 39 -40.39 -40.07 4.02
C GLU A 39 -38.88 -39.90 4.19
N ARG A 40 -38.14 -41.01 4.08
CA ARG A 40 -36.67 -41.00 4.17
C ARG A 40 -36.05 -40.19 3.04
N GLU A 41 -36.52 -40.37 1.81
CA GLU A 41 -36.03 -39.62 0.64
C GLU A 41 -36.35 -38.13 0.75
N CYS A 42 -37.57 -37.77 1.17
CA CYS A 42 -37.96 -36.39 1.39
C CYS A 42 -37.09 -35.72 2.46
N LEU A 43 -36.91 -36.39 3.60
CA LEU A 43 -36.07 -35.90 4.70
C LEU A 43 -34.63 -35.68 4.25
N GLU A 44 -34.09 -36.61 3.46
CA GLU A 44 -32.74 -36.51 2.94
C GLU A 44 -32.57 -35.34 1.96
N ILE A 45 -33.58 -35.04 1.13
CA ILE A 45 -33.59 -33.84 0.29
C ILE A 45 -33.55 -32.57 1.15
N TYR A 46 -34.40 -32.48 2.18
CA TYR A 46 -34.39 -31.33 3.10
C TYR A 46 -33.05 -31.18 3.81
N ARG A 47 -32.49 -32.27 4.34
CA ARG A 47 -31.17 -32.28 5.00
C ARG A 47 -30.10 -31.70 4.08
N ARG A 48 -29.99 -32.21 2.83
CA ARG A 48 -29.03 -31.70 1.85
C ARG A 48 -29.22 -30.20 1.55
N LYS A 49 -30.48 -29.72 1.46
CA LYS A 49 -30.75 -28.30 1.22
C LYS A 49 -30.36 -27.43 2.41
N VAL A 50 -30.63 -27.88 3.63
CA VAL A 50 -30.21 -27.21 4.87
C VAL A 50 -28.69 -27.18 4.98
N ASP A 51 -28.01 -28.29 4.71
CA ASP A 51 -26.54 -28.39 4.74
C ASP A 51 -25.91 -27.46 3.72
N GLN A 52 -26.47 -27.41 2.50
CA GLN A 52 -26.01 -26.49 1.47
C GLN A 52 -26.19 -25.02 1.88
N ALA A 53 -27.34 -24.66 2.47
CA ALA A 53 -27.59 -23.31 2.98
C ALA A 53 -26.64 -22.95 4.14
N ASN A 54 -26.39 -23.89 5.06
CA ASN A 54 -25.44 -23.73 6.16
C ASN A 54 -24.01 -23.51 5.65
N LYS A 55 -23.59 -24.25 4.63
CA LYS A 55 -22.28 -24.08 3.98
C LYS A 55 -22.14 -22.69 3.38
N THR A 56 -23.12 -22.23 2.62
CA THR A 56 -23.11 -20.87 2.04
C THR A 56 -23.11 -19.80 3.12
N ARG A 57 -23.88 -19.98 4.22
CA ARG A 57 -23.87 -19.06 5.37
C ARG A 57 -22.49 -18.98 6.02
N ALA A 58 -21.82 -20.13 6.22
CA ALA A 58 -20.48 -20.18 6.80
C ALA A 58 -19.45 -19.47 5.90
N GLN A 59 -19.50 -19.72 4.59
CA GLN A 59 -18.64 -19.06 3.60
C GLN A 59 -18.79 -17.54 3.60
N LEU A 60 -20.02 -17.03 3.67
CA LEU A 60 -20.27 -15.58 3.73
C LEU A 60 -19.69 -14.96 5.00
N ARG A 61 -19.88 -15.59 6.16
CA ARG A 61 -19.30 -15.11 7.42
C ARG A 61 -17.79 -15.11 7.41
N GLN A 62 -17.19 -16.14 6.82
CA GLN A 62 -15.74 -16.21 6.66
C GLN A 62 -15.24 -15.06 5.76
N ALA A 63 -15.87 -14.82 4.61
CA ALA A 63 -15.49 -13.74 3.70
C ALA A 63 -15.62 -12.35 4.36
N ILE A 64 -16.66 -12.15 5.20
CA ILE A 64 -16.82 -10.91 5.99
C ILE A 64 -15.65 -10.76 6.96
N ALA A 65 -15.35 -11.79 7.77
CA ALA A 65 -14.26 -11.72 8.72
C ALA A 65 -12.90 -11.49 8.04
N GLU A 66 -12.64 -12.15 6.91
CA GLU A 66 -11.43 -11.92 6.10
C GLU A 66 -11.35 -10.46 5.61
N ALA A 67 -12.44 -9.90 5.10
CA ALA A 67 -12.46 -8.50 4.67
C ALA A 67 -12.26 -7.52 5.84
N GLU A 68 -12.88 -7.77 7.00
CA GLU A 68 -12.71 -6.96 8.21
C GLU A 68 -11.28 -7.01 8.76
N THR A 69 -10.67 -8.21 8.78
CA THR A 69 -9.28 -8.37 9.21
C THR A 69 -8.30 -7.66 8.28
N GLU A 70 -8.52 -7.72 6.96
CA GLU A 70 -7.72 -6.98 6.00
C GLU A 70 -7.88 -5.46 6.18
N LEU A 71 -9.11 -4.98 6.36
CA LEU A 71 -9.38 -3.58 6.67
C LEU A 71 -8.65 -3.12 7.92
N ALA A 72 -8.69 -3.91 9.01
CA ALA A 72 -7.99 -3.61 10.24
C ALA A 72 -6.47 -3.56 10.03
N ALA A 73 -5.90 -4.48 9.24
CA ALA A 73 -4.49 -4.49 8.90
C ALA A 73 -4.08 -3.25 8.11
N ILE A 74 -4.88 -2.84 7.10
CA ILE A 74 -4.62 -1.61 6.34
C ILE A 74 -4.71 -0.38 7.25
N CYS A 75 -5.74 -0.27 8.09
CA CYS A 75 -5.90 0.85 9.01
C CYS A 75 -4.72 0.95 9.99
N SER A 76 -4.28 -0.19 10.55
CA SER A 76 -3.10 -0.25 11.42
C SER A 76 -1.86 0.26 10.70
N ALA A 77 -1.60 -0.21 9.48
CA ALA A 77 -0.44 0.24 8.70
C ALA A 77 -0.52 1.74 8.35
N MET A 78 -1.72 2.25 8.06
CA MET A 78 -1.95 3.67 7.75
C MET A 78 -1.91 4.58 8.99
N GLY A 79 -1.81 4.01 10.21
CA GLY A 79 -1.95 4.76 11.47
C GLY A 79 -3.34 5.38 11.65
N GLU A 80 -4.33 4.91 10.90
CA GLU A 80 -5.71 5.37 10.94
C GLU A 80 -6.49 4.50 11.92
N ARG A 81 -7.41 5.10 12.68
CA ARG A 81 -8.34 4.28 13.46
C ARG A 81 -9.21 3.50 12.47
N PRO A 82 -9.44 2.20 12.69
CA PRO A 82 -10.42 1.47 11.92
C PRO A 82 -11.72 2.27 11.91
N VAL A 83 -12.18 2.65 10.73
CA VAL A 83 -13.52 3.20 10.57
C VAL A 83 -14.43 2.19 11.25
N HIS A 84 -15.20 2.63 12.25
CA HIS A 84 -16.08 1.76 13.01
C HIS A 84 -17.12 1.13 12.06
N ILE A 85 -16.77 0.00 11.45
CA ILE A 85 -17.71 -0.98 10.88
C ILE A 85 -18.30 -1.82 12.02
N ARG A 86 -17.86 -1.59 13.26
CA ARG A 86 -18.59 -2.07 14.43
C ARG A 86 -19.92 -1.32 14.52
N GLN A 87 -20.97 -2.01 14.09
CA GLN A 87 -22.35 -1.81 14.53
C GLN A 87 -23.08 -0.63 13.88
N SER A 88 -23.20 -0.63 12.55
CA SER A 88 -24.55 -0.37 12.05
C SER A 88 -25.28 -1.71 12.21
N ASP A 89 -26.08 -1.83 13.28
CA ASP A 89 -26.90 -3.01 13.61
C ASP A 89 -28.01 -3.28 12.55
N ASN A 90 -27.77 -2.88 11.30
CA ASN A 90 -28.77 -2.75 10.25
C ASN A 90 -28.24 -3.18 8.87
N HIS A 91 -27.13 -3.91 8.78
CA HIS A 91 -26.81 -4.64 7.55
C HIS A 91 -27.79 -5.81 7.44
N GLY A 92 -28.76 -5.74 6.52
CA GLY A 92 -29.87 -6.68 6.45
C GLY A 92 -29.41 -8.14 6.33
N SER A 93 -29.08 -8.60 5.13
CA SER A 93 -28.57 -9.97 4.93
C SER A 93 -27.04 -10.04 4.91
N LEU A 94 -26.45 -11.21 5.20
CA LEU A 94 -24.99 -11.44 5.08
C LEU A 94 -24.41 -11.06 3.70
N LYS A 95 -25.24 -11.13 2.64
CA LYS A 95 -24.83 -10.69 1.30
C LYS A 95 -24.73 -9.17 1.20
N GLU A 96 -25.65 -8.46 1.82
CA GLU A 96 -25.66 -6.99 1.84
C GLU A 96 -24.49 -6.45 2.65
N GLU A 97 -24.23 -7.05 3.82
CA GLU A 97 -23.06 -6.75 4.65
C GLU A 97 -21.75 -6.90 3.86
N LEU A 98 -21.54 -8.05 3.21
CA LEU A 98 -20.36 -8.28 2.37
C LEU A 98 -20.28 -7.26 1.22
N SER A 99 -21.40 -6.96 0.57
CA SER A 99 -21.44 -5.98 -0.52
C SER A 99 -21.14 -4.55 -0.08
N ALA A 100 -21.39 -4.21 1.19
CA ALA A 100 -21.08 -2.91 1.76
C ALA A 100 -19.60 -2.79 2.15
N ILE A 101 -18.98 -3.88 2.62
CA ILE A 101 -17.58 -3.92 3.03
C ILE A 101 -16.63 -3.87 1.82
N LEU A 102 -16.96 -4.58 0.73
CA LEU A 102 -16.05 -4.71 -0.43
C LEU A 102 -15.62 -3.38 -1.07
N PRO A 103 -16.52 -2.40 -1.34
CA PRO A 103 -16.11 -1.11 -1.90
C PRO A 103 -15.20 -0.32 -0.95
N GLN A 104 -15.46 -0.37 0.35
CA GLN A 104 -14.63 0.31 1.35
C GLN A 104 -13.23 -0.30 1.40
N LEU A 105 -13.14 -1.64 1.37
CA LEU A 105 -11.87 -2.34 1.32
C LEU A 105 -11.07 -1.97 0.07
N GLU A 106 -11.72 -1.88 -1.08
CA GLU A 106 -11.05 -1.47 -2.32
C GLU A 106 -10.55 -0.03 -2.26
N GLU A 107 -11.33 0.89 -1.70
CA GLU A 107 -10.89 2.27 -1.46
C GLU A 107 -9.67 2.31 -0.52
N MET A 108 -9.70 1.53 0.57
CA MET A 108 -8.57 1.44 1.52
C MET A 108 -7.30 0.90 0.86
N ARG A 109 -7.42 -0.14 0.02
CA ARG A 109 -6.29 -0.69 -0.75
C ARG A 109 -5.68 0.36 -1.68
N LYS A 110 -6.53 1.10 -2.41
CA LYS A 110 -6.09 2.18 -3.27
C LYS A 110 -5.36 3.27 -2.48
N ARG A 111 -5.93 3.74 -1.37
CA ARG A 111 -5.28 4.73 -0.50
C ARG A 111 -3.94 4.25 0.04
N LYS A 112 -3.83 2.98 0.45
CA LYS A 112 -2.56 2.37 0.87
C LYS A 112 -1.53 2.39 -0.25
N GLY A 113 -1.93 2.04 -1.48
CA GLY A 113 -1.07 2.09 -2.66
C GLY A 113 -0.57 3.50 -2.97
N ASP A 114 -1.47 4.48 -2.98
CA ASP A 114 -1.12 5.89 -3.19
C ASP A 114 -0.16 6.41 -2.12
N ARG A 115 -0.40 6.05 -0.85
CA ARG A 115 0.49 6.41 0.26
C ARG A 115 1.87 5.79 0.10
N LYS A 116 1.95 4.50 -0.26
CA LYS A 116 3.22 3.81 -0.53
C LYS A 116 4.03 4.52 -1.62
N ASN A 117 3.36 4.98 -2.68
CA ASN A 117 4.01 5.74 -3.75
C ASN A 117 4.57 7.08 -3.24
N GLN A 118 3.87 7.79 -2.35
CA GLN A 118 4.38 9.01 -1.72
C GLN A 118 5.64 8.75 -0.90
N PHE A 119 5.65 7.69 -0.08
CA PHE A 119 6.84 7.27 0.68
C PHE A 119 8.03 6.97 -0.25
N PHE A 120 7.79 6.22 -1.32
CA PHE A 120 8.81 5.89 -2.31
C PHE A 120 9.44 7.15 -2.92
N GLN A 121 8.62 8.10 -3.36
CA GLN A 121 9.10 9.37 -3.94
C GLN A 121 9.94 10.18 -2.96
N VAL A 122 9.49 10.32 -1.70
CA VAL A 122 10.23 11.08 -0.67
C VAL A 122 11.57 10.42 -0.37
N LEU A 123 11.61 9.09 -0.22
CA LEU A 123 12.84 8.35 0.05
C LEU A 123 13.81 8.40 -1.14
N GLU A 124 13.31 8.29 -2.37
CA GLU A 124 14.12 8.42 -3.58
C GLU A 124 14.77 9.80 -3.68
N GLN A 125 13.98 10.87 -3.52
CA GLN A 125 14.52 12.23 -3.53
C GLN A 125 15.53 12.47 -2.40
N THR A 126 15.25 11.94 -1.21
CA THR A 126 16.16 12.00 -0.06
C THR A 126 17.50 11.35 -0.40
N GLN A 127 17.47 10.15 -0.98
CA GLN A 127 18.68 9.43 -1.34
C GLN A 127 19.46 10.12 -2.47
N LEU A 128 18.77 10.68 -3.46
CA LEU A 128 19.42 11.46 -4.53
C LEU A 128 20.19 12.66 -3.96
N ILE A 129 19.55 13.48 -3.12
CA ILE A 129 20.21 14.63 -2.50
C ILE A 129 21.35 14.19 -1.58
N ARG A 130 21.16 13.10 -0.83
CA ARG A 130 22.21 12.54 0.02
C ARG A 130 23.43 12.10 -0.78
N ASN A 131 23.21 11.46 -1.93
CA ASN A 131 24.29 11.04 -2.82
C ASN A 131 25.01 12.24 -3.43
N GLU A 132 24.29 13.30 -3.80
CA GLU A 132 24.88 14.55 -4.29
C GLU A 132 25.74 15.25 -3.22
N ILE A 133 25.31 15.25 -1.96
CA ILE A 133 26.01 15.95 -0.86
C ILE A 133 27.21 15.15 -0.34
N TYR A 134 27.06 13.83 -0.16
CA TYR A 134 28.05 13.00 0.55
C TYR A 134 28.80 12.01 -0.36
N ARG A 135 28.54 12.01 -1.68
CA ARG A 135 29.14 11.07 -2.64
C ARG A 135 29.05 9.61 -2.18
N SER A 136 27.89 9.22 -1.65
CA SER A 136 27.68 7.85 -1.17
C SER A 136 27.50 6.89 -2.34
N ASN A 137 28.45 5.96 -2.51
CA ASN A 137 28.42 4.91 -3.55
C ASN A 137 27.42 3.77 -3.26
N GLY A 138 26.67 3.83 -2.16
CA GLY A 138 25.70 2.81 -1.80
C GLY A 138 24.37 3.02 -2.53
N CYS A 139 24.20 2.37 -3.68
CA CYS A 139 22.88 2.26 -4.32
C CYS A 139 22.02 1.27 -3.52
N ILE A 140 21.43 1.73 -2.41
CA ILE A 140 20.41 0.97 -1.70
C ILE A 140 19.09 1.23 -2.41
N SER A 141 18.47 0.19 -2.96
CA SER A 141 17.15 0.28 -3.59
C SER A 141 16.14 0.89 -2.62
N THR A 142 15.57 2.02 -3.01
CA THR A 142 14.53 2.75 -2.26
C THR A 142 13.27 1.90 -2.05
N SER A 143 13.02 0.90 -2.91
CA SER A 143 11.93 -0.06 -2.75
C SER A 143 12.08 -0.95 -1.52
N THR A 144 13.31 -1.22 -1.06
CA THR A 144 13.59 -2.01 0.16
C THR A 144 13.45 -1.17 1.43
N LEU A 145 13.44 0.16 1.32
CA LEU A 145 13.40 1.08 2.46
C LEU A 145 11.97 1.45 2.90
N VAL A 146 10.96 1.21 2.07
CA VAL A 146 9.57 1.48 2.44
C VAL A 146 9.08 0.38 3.37
N ASP A 147 8.98 0.71 4.66
CA ASP A 147 8.34 -0.14 5.65
C ASP A 147 6.83 -0.20 5.38
N GLU A 148 6.35 -1.36 4.92
CA GLU A 148 4.91 -1.56 4.65
C GLU A 148 4.07 -1.67 5.93
N SER A 149 4.70 -1.81 7.09
CA SER A 149 4.02 -1.92 8.38
C SER A 149 3.67 -0.55 9.00
N ASP A 150 4.37 0.52 8.61
CA ASP A 150 4.11 1.90 9.05
C ASP A 150 4.11 2.88 7.88
N LEU A 151 2.92 3.04 7.29
CA LEU A 151 2.58 4.02 6.25
C LEU A 151 1.81 5.22 6.82
N SER A 152 1.99 5.51 8.12
CA SER A 152 1.27 6.59 8.80
C SER A 152 1.58 7.96 8.22
N THR A 153 0.60 8.87 8.29
CA THR A 153 0.77 10.28 7.87
C THR A 153 1.91 10.95 8.64
N ARG A 154 1.97 10.70 9.95
CA ARG A 154 3.02 11.24 10.83
C ARG A 154 4.42 10.82 10.37
N LYS A 155 4.59 9.55 9.99
CA LYS A 155 5.89 9.06 9.49
C LYS A 155 6.24 9.71 8.15
N LEU A 156 5.26 9.86 7.25
CA LEU A 156 5.47 10.55 5.98
C LEU A 156 5.88 12.01 6.19
N GLU A 157 5.19 12.74 7.07
CA GLU A 157 5.51 14.13 7.41
C GLU A 157 6.91 14.27 7.99
N GLN A 158 7.35 13.31 8.82
CA GLN A 158 8.72 13.29 9.33
C GLN A 158 9.73 13.17 8.18
N LEU A 159 9.53 12.23 7.26
CA LEU A 159 10.43 12.05 6.11
C LEU A 159 10.43 13.27 5.19
N GLN A 160 9.28 13.91 4.99
CA GLN A 160 9.18 15.16 4.23
C GLN A 160 9.93 16.31 4.91
N LEU A 161 9.90 16.40 6.24
CA LEU A 161 10.67 17.38 6.99
C LEU A 161 12.19 17.14 6.85
N GLU A 162 12.62 15.88 6.91
CA GLU A 162 14.01 15.49 6.68
C GLU A 162 14.46 15.85 5.25
N LEU A 163 13.63 15.53 4.25
CA LEU A 163 13.87 15.91 2.86
C LEU A 163 13.99 17.44 2.70
N HIS A 164 13.10 18.21 3.34
CA HIS A 164 13.14 19.66 3.25
C HIS A 164 14.43 20.25 3.87
N LYS A 165 14.91 19.67 4.98
CA LYS A 165 16.21 20.05 5.57
C LYS A 165 17.37 19.79 4.62
N LEU A 166 17.38 18.63 3.95
CA LEU A 166 18.41 18.29 2.97
C LEU A 166 18.35 19.18 1.72
N GLN A 167 17.16 19.52 1.24
CA GLN A 167 16.98 20.48 0.14
C GLN A 167 17.52 21.86 0.51
N LYS A 168 17.28 22.31 1.74
CA LYS A 168 17.84 23.56 2.27
C LYS A 168 19.37 23.49 2.33
N GLU A 169 19.93 22.43 2.90
CA GLU A 169 21.39 22.23 2.95
C GLU A 169 22.00 22.23 1.54
N LYS A 170 21.38 21.54 0.57
CA LYS A 170 21.79 21.55 -0.84
C LYS A 170 21.84 22.98 -1.39
N SER A 171 20.83 23.80 -1.12
CA SER A 171 20.81 25.20 -1.59
C SER A 171 21.88 26.08 -0.92
N GLU A 172 22.14 25.87 0.37
CA GLU A 172 23.17 26.59 1.12
C GLU A 172 24.58 26.24 0.62
N ARG A 173 24.83 24.94 0.39
CA ARG A 173 26.09 24.45 -0.21
C ARG A 173 26.31 24.97 -1.61
N LEU A 174 25.27 25.01 -2.45
CA LEU A 174 25.39 25.56 -3.79
C LEU A 174 25.77 27.05 -3.74
N LYS A 175 25.17 27.81 -2.83
CA LYS A 175 25.54 29.20 -2.59
C LYS A 175 27.00 29.32 -2.13
N GLN A 176 27.43 28.49 -1.18
CA GLN A 176 28.82 28.45 -0.70
C GLN A 176 29.81 28.18 -1.84
N VAL A 177 29.52 27.20 -2.72
CA VAL A 177 30.34 26.91 -3.90
C VAL A 177 30.43 28.12 -4.82
N ILE A 178 29.31 28.81 -5.08
CA ILE A 178 29.30 30.03 -5.91
C ILE A 178 30.14 31.14 -5.28
N ASP A 179 29.97 31.38 -3.98
CA ASP A 179 30.71 32.41 -3.25
C ASP A 179 32.23 32.12 -3.26
N HIS A 180 32.62 30.86 -3.02
CA HIS A 180 34.00 30.40 -3.11
C HIS A 180 34.58 30.58 -4.52
N LEU A 181 33.83 30.25 -5.57
CA LEU A 181 34.25 30.47 -6.96
C LEU A 181 34.44 31.96 -7.27
N ASN A 182 33.58 32.84 -6.74
CA ASN A 182 33.71 34.29 -6.94
C ASN A 182 34.97 34.84 -6.24
N VAL A 183 35.24 34.40 -5.01
CA VAL A 183 36.47 34.76 -4.28
C VAL A 183 37.70 34.25 -5.04
N LEU A 184 37.69 32.98 -5.43
CA LEU A 184 38.77 32.36 -6.19
C LEU A 184 39.04 33.11 -7.50
N HIS A 185 37.99 33.46 -8.24
CA HIS A 185 38.11 34.26 -9.47
C HIS A 185 38.77 35.62 -9.20
N SER A 186 38.35 36.33 -8.16
CA SER A 186 38.95 37.61 -7.78
C SER A 186 40.44 37.48 -7.42
N LEU A 187 40.83 36.42 -6.70
CA LEU A 187 42.23 36.15 -6.35
C LEU A 187 43.06 35.80 -7.58
N CYS A 188 42.55 34.95 -8.47
CA CYS A 188 43.19 34.63 -9.73
C CYS A 188 43.43 35.88 -10.60
N LEU A 189 42.46 36.80 -10.66
CA LEU A 189 42.61 38.07 -11.37
C LEU A 189 43.71 38.96 -10.78
N VAL A 190 43.78 39.07 -9.45
CA VAL A 190 44.80 39.89 -8.76
C VAL A 190 46.20 39.30 -8.90
N LEU A 191 46.31 37.97 -8.80
CA LEU A 191 47.59 37.24 -8.86
C LEU A 191 48.06 36.93 -10.29
N GLY A 192 47.23 37.16 -11.31
CA GLY A 192 47.53 36.81 -12.69
C GLY A 192 47.57 35.30 -12.96
N VAL A 193 46.86 34.50 -12.16
CA VAL A 193 46.78 33.03 -12.28
C VAL A 193 45.58 32.63 -13.13
N ASP A 194 45.71 31.58 -13.94
CA ASP A 194 44.58 31.09 -14.76
C ASP A 194 43.49 30.45 -13.89
N PHE A 195 42.33 31.11 -13.86
CA PHE A 195 41.16 30.66 -13.09
C PHE A 195 40.61 29.32 -13.58
N LYS A 196 40.52 29.12 -14.91
CA LYS A 196 39.92 27.90 -15.48
C LYS A 196 40.80 26.69 -15.18
N GLN A 197 42.12 26.85 -15.27
CA GLN A 197 43.07 25.81 -14.89
C GLN A 197 42.93 25.49 -13.39
N THR A 198 42.92 26.49 -12.53
CA THR A 198 42.80 26.32 -11.07
C THR A 198 41.51 25.58 -10.66
N VAL A 199 40.38 25.92 -11.27
CA VAL A 199 39.09 25.26 -11.00
C VAL A 199 39.05 23.84 -11.58
N SER A 200 39.67 23.61 -12.74
CA SER A 200 39.74 22.28 -13.37
C SER A 200 40.51 21.25 -12.54
N GLU A 201 41.53 21.70 -11.79
CA GLU A 201 42.31 20.87 -10.87
C GLU A 201 41.49 20.41 -9.66
N ILE A 202 40.46 21.16 -9.28
CA ILE A 202 39.57 20.83 -8.16
C ILE A 202 38.48 19.88 -8.62
N HIS A 203 37.63 20.32 -9.56
CA HIS A 203 36.60 19.47 -10.12
C HIS A 203 36.14 19.97 -11.49
N PRO A 204 36.16 19.14 -12.55
CA PRO A 204 35.84 19.58 -13.92
C PRO A 204 34.40 20.08 -14.07
N SER A 205 33.47 19.61 -13.23
CA SER A 205 32.06 20.06 -13.29
C SER A 205 31.85 21.50 -12.78
N LEU A 206 32.84 22.11 -12.14
CA LEU A 206 32.75 23.51 -11.66
C LEU A 206 32.94 24.54 -12.79
N ILE A 207 33.47 24.12 -13.94
CA ILE A 207 33.69 24.97 -15.12
C ILE A 207 32.37 25.22 -15.88
N GLY A 208 31.33 24.43 -15.60
CA GLY A 208 30.01 24.51 -16.24
C GLY A 208 29.30 25.85 -16.02
N GLU A 209 28.70 26.37 -17.08
CA GLU A 209 27.90 27.60 -17.07
C GLU A 209 26.61 27.46 -16.27
N THR A 210 26.08 26.24 -16.13
CA THR A 210 24.84 25.97 -15.39
C THR A 210 25.12 25.62 -13.93
N SER A 211 24.43 26.31 -13.03
CA SER A 211 24.56 26.09 -11.59
C SER A 211 24.15 24.67 -11.14
N GLU A 212 23.40 23.94 -11.98
CA GLU A 212 22.86 22.60 -11.71
C GLU A 212 23.89 21.47 -11.86
N THR A 213 25.00 21.71 -12.57
CA THR A 213 26.03 20.67 -12.82
C THR A 213 27.24 20.78 -11.87
N ARG A 214 27.27 21.83 -11.04
CA ARG A 214 28.37 22.07 -10.10
C ARG A 214 28.33 21.06 -8.97
N SER A 215 29.46 20.42 -8.71
CA SER A 215 29.58 19.50 -7.59
C SER A 215 29.43 20.25 -6.27
N ILE A 216 28.51 19.79 -5.42
CA ILE A 216 28.25 20.32 -4.07
C ILE A 216 28.71 19.36 -2.97
N CYS A 217 29.47 18.32 -3.34
CA CYS A 217 29.97 17.33 -2.39
C CYS A 217 30.91 17.97 -1.37
N ASN A 218 30.99 17.38 -0.17
CA ASN A 218 31.94 17.81 0.88
C ASN A 218 33.36 18.00 0.34
N GLU A 219 33.85 17.01 -0.42
CA GLU A 219 35.22 17.02 -0.92
C GLU A 219 35.48 18.22 -1.85
N THR A 220 34.48 18.61 -2.64
CA THR A 220 34.61 19.75 -3.57
C THR A 220 34.66 21.08 -2.82
N ILE A 221 33.84 21.24 -1.79
CA ILE A 221 33.82 22.46 -0.97
C ILE A 221 35.14 22.59 -0.20
N GLU A 222 35.61 21.51 0.42
CA GLU A 222 36.90 21.49 1.14
C GLU A 222 38.08 21.82 0.21
N GLN A 223 38.10 21.25 -1.01
CA GLN A 223 39.15 21.55 -1.99
C GLN A 223 39.11 23.01 -2.48
N LEU A 224 37.93 23.61 -2.63
CA LEU A 224 37.80 25.04 -2.93
C LEU A 224 38.37 25.91 -1.82
N GLU A 225 38.09 25.59 -0.56
CA GLU A 225 38.62 26.32 0.59
C GLU A 225 40.15 26.22 0.67
N VAL A 226 40.71 25.03 0.47
CA VAL A 226 42.16 24.83 0.41
C VAL A 226 42.80 25.64 -0.72
N ALA A 227 42.18 25.67 -1.90
CA ALA A 227 42.69 26.45 -3.03
C ALA A 227 42.66 27.97 -2.76
N ILE A 228 41.58 28.48 -2.16
CA ILE A 228 41.46 29.88 -1.75
C ILE A 228 42.54 30.23 -0.72
N HIS A 229 42.71 29.41 0.32
CA HIS A 229 43.73 29.62 1.35
C HIS A 229 45.14 29.65 0.76
N ARG A 230 45.47 28.72 -0.15
CA ARG A 230 46.77 28.69 -0.84
C ARG A 230 47.08 29.99 -1.59
N LEU A 231 46.09 30.55 -2.28
CA LEU A 231 46.27 31.81 -3.01
C LEU A 231 46.37 33.03 -2.08
N LEU A 232 45.64 33.04 -0.96
CA LEU A 232 45.74 34.09 0.06
C LEU A 232 47.10 34.07 0.76
N GLU A 233 47.62 32.91 1.14
CA GLU A 233 48.96 32.82 1.75
C GLU A 233 50.08 33.22 0.78
N GLY A 234 49.89 32.93 -0.52
CA GLY A 234 50.79 33.41 -1.58
C GLY A 234 50.79 34.92 -1.79
N THR A 235 49.78 35.66 -1.31
CA THR A 235 49.73 37.14 -1.37
C THR A 235 50.44 37.85 -0.20
N LEU A 236 50.92 37.12 0.81
CA LEU A 236 51.50 37.70 2.05
C LEU A 236 53.03 37.94 2.00
N PHE A 237 53.66 37.95 0.82
CA PHE A 237 55.08 38.29 0.64
C PHE A 237 55.29 39.40 -0.39
#